data_AF-A0A7X0IHR2-F1
#
_entry.id   AF-A0A7X0IHR2-F1
#
_cell.length_a   1.000
_cell.length_b   1.000
_cell.length_c   1.000
_cell.angle_alpha   90.00
_cell.angle_beta   90.00
_cell.angle_gamma   90.00
#
_symmetry.space_group_name_H-M   'P 1'
#
loop_
_entity.id
_entity.type
_entity.pdbx_description
1 polymer ?
#
loop_
_entity_poly.entity_id
_entity_poly.type
_entity_poly.pdbx_seq_one_letter_code
_entity_poly.pdbx_strand_id
1 'polypeptide(L)' 'MKVLLALIGIIVILSCVLILVRTWIPARRAAPAPTNDPKEILRRRYAAGEIDEDEYLRRMSGLSQDW' A
#
# COMPACT_ATOMS: atom_id res chain seq x y z
N MET A 1 -3.64 -24.47 38.75
CA MET A 1 -4.95 -24.13 38.14
C MET A 1 -5.17 -22.63 38.00
N LYS A 2 -5.14 -21.85 39.09
CA LYS A 2 -5.43 -20.39 39.07
C LYS A 2 -4.48 -19.57 38.17
N VAL A 3 -3.18 -19.87 38.23
CA VAL A 3 -2.15 -19.20 37.39
C VAL A 3 -2.32 -19.50 35.90
N LEU A 4 -2.75 -20.72 35.56
CA LEU A 4 -3.01 -21.13 34.17
C LEU A 4 -4.20 -20.34 33.57
N LEU A 5 -5.28 -20.20 34.34
CA LEU A 5 -6.45 -19.41 33.93
C LEU A 5 -6.10 -17.92 33.74
N ALA A 6 -5.24 -17.37 34.62
CA ALA A 6 -4.78 -15.99 34.48
C ALA A 6 -3.95 -15.78 33.21
N LEU A 7 -3.04 -16.71 32.88
CA LEU A 7 -2.24 -16.65 31.66
C LEU A 7 -3.10 -16.72 30.39
N ILE A 8 -4.09 -17.60 30.36
CA ILE A 8 -5.01 -17.71 29.22
C ILE A 8 -5.79 -16.40 29.03
N GLY A 9 -6.28 -15.80 30.12
CA GLY A 9 -6.96 -14.50 30.06
C GLY A 9 -6.08 -13.40 29.47
N ILE A 10 -4.82 -13.33 29.88
CA ILE A 10 -3.85 -12.34 29.37
C ILE A 10 -3.61 -12.54 27.86
N ILE A 11 -3.42 -13.79 27.41
CA ILE A 11 -3.20 -14.11 25.99
C ILE A 11 -4.41 -13.72 25.15
N VAL A 12 -5.64 -13.98 25.64
CA VAL A 12 -6.88 -13.62 24.94
C VAL A 12 -7.00 -12.11 24.81
N ILE A 13 -6.73 -11.36 25.87
CA ILE A 13 -6.78 -9.89 25.85
C ILE A 13 -5.74 -9.33 24.87
N LEU A 14 -4.49 -9.80 24.95
CA LEU A 14 -3.43 -9.40 24.02
C LEU A 14 -3.80 -9.68 22.56
N SER A 15 -4.33 -10.88 22.28
CA SER A 15 -4.73 -11.26 20.93
C SER A 15 -5.87 -10.39 20.41
N CYS A 16 -6.86 -10.11 21.24
CA CYS A 16 -7.98 -9.23 20.90
C CYS A 16 -7.48 -7.82 20.57
N VAL A 17 -6.61 -7.25 21.40
CA VAL A 17 -6.00 -5.93 21.17
C VAL A 17 -5.19 -5.91 19.87
N LEU A 18 -4.37 -6.93 19.61
CA LEU A 18 -3.59 -7.02 18.38
C LEU A 18 -4.46 -7.07 17.12
N ILE A 19 -5.56 -7.84 17.15
CA ILE A 19 -6.51 -7.91 16.04
C ILE A 19 -7.18 -6.56 15.83
N LEU A 20 -7.63 -5.90 16.91
CA LEU A 20 -8.25 -4.59 16.82
C LEU A 20 -7.27 -3.55 16.25
N VAL A 21 -6.04 -3.50 16.73
CA VAL A 21 -5.02 -2.59 16.19
C VAL A 21 -4.76 -2.88 14.71
N ARG A 22 -4.68 -4.15 14.32
CA ARG A 22 -4.43 -4.56 12.93
C ARG A 22 -5.58 -4.25 11.98
N THR A 23 -6.84 -4.27 12.45
CA THR A 23 -8.00 -3.89 11.62
C THR A 23 -8.19 -2.38 11.53
N TRP A 24 -7.73 -1.62 12.52
CA TRP A 24 -7.83 -0.15 12.55
C TRP A 24 -6.64 0.55 11.89
N ILE A 25 -5.51 -0.12 11.71
CA ILE A 25 -4.46 0.38 10.82
C ILE A 25 -4.97 0.16 9.40
N PRO A 26 -5.39 1.21 8.65
CA PRO A 26 -5.63 1.05 7.23
C PRO A 26 -4.33 0.48 6.68
N ALA A 27 -4.41 -0.67 6.02
CA ALA A 27 -3.28 -1.20 5.29
C ALA A 27 -2.80 -0.05 4.42
N ARG A 28 -1.71 0.61 4.85
CA ARG A 28 -0.95 1.50 4.00
C ARG A 28 -0.57 0.55 2.91
N ARG A 29 -1.34 0.54 1.81
CA ARG A 29 -1.06 -0.24 0.62
C ARG A 29 0.42 -0.05 0.46
N ALA A 30 1.19 -1.11 0.67
CA ALA A 30 2.64 -1.04 0.57
C ALA A 30 2.85 -0.33 -0.75
N ALA A 31 3.36 0.91 -0.71
CA ALA A 31 3.62 1.65 -1.92
C ALA A 31 4.44 0.66 -2.75
N PRO A 32 3.98 0.28 -3.96
CA PRO A 32 4.67 -0.73 -4.73
C PRO A 32 6.15 -0.35 -4.70
N ALA A 33 7.01 -1.26 -4.23
CA ALA A 33 8.45 -1.02 -4.18
C ALA A 33 8.84 -0.36 -5.49
N PRO A 34 9.57 0.79 -5.51
CA PRO A 34 9.64 1.70 -6.64
C PRO A 34 9.94 0.89 -7.89
N THR A 35 8.88 0.53 -8.59
CA THR A 35 9.01 -0.21 -9.81
C THR A 35 9.56 0.86 -10.72
N ASN A 36 10.68 0.60 -11.38
CA ASN A 36 11.07 1.42 -12.52
C ASN A 36 10.09 1.19 -13.68
N ASP A 37 8.79 1.06 -13.38
CA ASP A 37 7.70 0.98 -14.32
C ASP A 37 7.56 2.36 -14.93
N PRO A 38 7.87 2.50 -16.23
CA PRO A 38 7.79 3.77 -16.92
C PRO A 38 6.40 4.43 -16.79
N LYS A 39 5.33 3.64 -16.62
CA LYS A 39 3.97 4.14 -16.46
C LYS A 39 3.77 4.88 -15.12
N GLU A 40 4.37 4.38 -14.04
CA GLU A 40 4.28 5.00 -12.72
C GLU A 40 5.06 6.32 -12.66
N ILE A 41 6.21 6.37 -13.35
CA ILE A 41 7.01 7.59 -13.49
C ILE A 41 6.20 8.67 -14.22
N LEU A 42 5.55 8.33 -15.34
CA LEU A 42 4.71 9.29 -16.07
C LEU A 42 3.54 9.79 -15.22
N ARG A 43 2.86 8.90 -14.49
CA ARG A 43 1.75 9.30 -13.61
C ARG A 43 2.20 10.28 -12.53
N ARG A 44 3.36 10.03 -11.91
CA ARG A 44 3.93 10.92 -10.89
C ARG A 44 4.26 12.30 -11.45
N ARG A 45 4.87 12.37 -12.63
CA ARG A 45 5.24 13.65 -13.28
C ARG A 45 4.02 14.45 -13.68
N TYR A 46 2.99 13.80 -14.22
CA TYR A 46 1.73 14.46 -14.54
C TYR A 46 1.05 15.03 -13.28
N ALA A 47 0.97 14.24 -12.20
CA ALA A 47 0.40 14.68 -10.94
C ALA A 47 1.18 15.83 -10.27
N ALA A 48 2.50 15.88 -10.48
CA ALA A 48 3.36 16.98 -10.02
C ALA A 48 3.28 18.23 -10.91
N GLY A 49 2.61 18.15 -12.07
CA GLY A 49 2.57 19.23 -13.07
C GLY A 49 3.88 19.43 -13.83
N GLU A 50 4.78 18.44 -13.82
CA GLU A 50 6.04 18.48 -14.56
C GLU A 50 5.86 18.22 -16.06
N ILE A 51 4.76 17.57 -16.44
CA ILE A 51 4.37 17.31 -17.84
C ILE A 51 2.89 17.64 -18.02
N ASP A 52 2.51 18.04 -19.22
CA ASP A 52 1.12 18.29 -19.58
C ASP A 52 0.35 17.00 -19.92
N GLU A 53 -0.96 17.13 -20.13
CA GLU A 53 -1.84 16.02 -20.47
C GLU A 53 -1.50 15.39 -21.83
N ASP A 54 -1.18 16.20 -22.84
CA ASP A 54 -0.86 15.72 -24.19
C ASP A 54 0.43 14.88 -24.20
N GLU A 55 1.46 15.33 -23.47
CA GLU A 55 2.73 14.63 -23.28
C GLU A 55 2.53 13.32 -22.50
N TYR A 56 1.72 13.35 -21.43
CA TYR A 56 1.36 12.17 -20.66
C TYR A 56 0.67 11.11 -21.54
N LEU A 57 -0.37 11.51 -22.28
CA LEU A 57 -1.15 10.60 -23.13
C LEU A 57 -0.30 10.03 -24.27
N ARG A 58 0.55 10.86 -24.90
CA ARG A 58 1.44 10.43 -25.99
C ARG A 58 2.47 9.41 -25.51
N ARG A 59 3.07 9.60 -24.34
CA ARG A 59 4.06 8.65 -23.80
C ARG A 59 3.40 7.40 -23.22
N MET A 60 2.24 7.54 -22.59
CA MET A 60 1.47 6.42 -22.07
C MET A 60 1.00 5.49 -23.20
N SER A 61 0.57 6.04 -24.34
CA SER A 61 0.17 5.24 -25.50
C SER A 61 1.36 4.46 -26.07
N GLY A 62 2.54 5.08 -26.18
CA GLY A 62 3.77 4.40 -26.59
C GLY A 62 4.16 3.23 -25.68
N LEU A 63 3.96 3.35 -24.36
CA LEU A 63 4.19 2.28 -23.38
C LEU A 63 3.06 1.24 -23.29
N SER A 64 1.93 1.48 -23.95
CA SER A 64 0.83 0.51 -24.04
C SER A 64 0.88 -0.31 -25.32
N GLN A 65 1.58 0.20 -26.34
CA GLN A 65 1.85 -0.50 -27.60
C GLN A 65 3.13 -1.35 -27.50
N ASP A 66 3.26 -2.07 -26.38
CA ASP A 66 4.30 -3.09 -26.25
C ASP A 66 4.15 -4.10 -27.41
N TRP A 67 5.24 -4.25 -28.18
CA TRP A 67 5.45 -5.17 -29.30
C TRP A 67 5.66 -6.62 -28.85
#